data_AF-A0ABD2Q8L4-F1
#
_entry.id   AF-A0ABD2Q8L4-F1
#
_cell.length_a   1.000
_cell.length_b   1.000
_cell.length_c   1.000
_cell.angle_alpha   90.00
_cell.angle_beta   90.00
_cell.angle_gamma   90.00
#
_symmetry.space_group_name_H-M   'P 1'
#
loop_
_entity.id
_entity.type
_entity.pdbx_description
1 polymer ?
#
loop_
_entity_poly.entity_id
_entity_poly.type
_entity_poly.pdbx_seq_one_letter_code
_entity_poly.pdbx_strand_id
1 'polypeptide(L)'
;MDSDQENVGRWIEGAKLSNLLASDAGLLLIDCRYPYEYEGGHIKGAVNAPVWPSLCRKLFDCKYARVDILVVFYCEFSSARAPRMHDLVRNYDRGMNYKHYPKLQYPQLRILEGGYHKFHKEHKHLCQSDGDGSIYTKMRSNGKEMTSWWRRCKEMNRPPHTLALREFSKQSPSAYDRFITHSPS
;
A
#
# COMPACT_ATOMS: atom_id res chain seq x y z
N MET A 1 -1.06 26.22 -5.53
CA MET A 1 -1.08 26.07 -4.07
C MET A 1 -2.01 24.91 -3.75
N ASP A 2 -1.51 23.67 -3.76
CA ASP A 2 -2.19 22.54 -3.08
C ASP A 2 -1.41 21.20 -3.04
N SER A 3 -0.14 21.15 -3.46
CA SER A 3 0.69 19.93 -3.32
C SER A 3 1.05 19.61 -1.87
N ASP A 4 0.88 20.56 -0.95
CA ASP A 4 1.35 20.44 0.43
C ASP A 4 0.28 19.85 1.35
N GLN A 5 -1.02 19.98 1.05
CA GLN A 5 -2.09 19.42 1.87
C GLN A 5 -2.26 17.90 1.69
N GLU A 6 -1.97 17.33 0.52
CA GLU A 6 -2.02 15.87 0.30
C GLU A 6 -0.84 15.10 0.93
N ASN A 7 0.28 15.78 1.21
CA ASN A 7 1.40 15.18 1.92
C ASN A 7 1.21 15.18 3.44
N VAL A 8 0.32 16.02 3.99
CA VAL A 8 0.02 16.04 5.42
C VAL A 8 -0.61 14.70 5.81
N GLY A 9 0.22 13.87 6.43
CA GLY A 9 -0.16 12.56 6.86
C GLY A 9 -0.09 11.47 5.79
N ARG A 10 0.52 11.62 4.61
CA ARG A 10 0.77 10.44 3.74
C ARG A 10 1.66 9.41 4.45
N TRP A 11 2.60 9.90 5.25
CA TRP A 11 3.60 9.09 5.94
C TRP A 11 3.24 8.84 7.40
N ILE A 12 3.67 7.69 7.93
CA ILE A 12 3.60 7.36 9.35
C ILE A 12 4.98 6.91 9.84
N GLU A 13 5.42 7.49 10.95
CA GLU A 13 6.68 7.13 11.61
C GLU A 13 6.58 5.76 12.30
N GLY A 14 7.72 5.07 12.42
CA GLY A 14 7.81 3.77 13.09
C GLY A 14 7.30 3.79 14.53
N ALA A 15 7.68 4.81 15.32
CA ALA A 15 7.23 4.96 16.70
C ALA A 15 5.72 5.18 16.82
N LYS A 16 5.11 5.91 15.88
CA LYS A 16 3.66 6.09 15.85
C LYS A 16 2.96 4.78 15.49
N LEU A 17 3.49 4.04 14.52
CA LEU A 17 2.96 2.73 14.16
C LEU A 17 3.09 1.71 15.31
N SER A 18 4.21 1.70 16.05
CA SER A 18 4.38 0.79 17.18
C SER A 18 3.33 1.02 18.27
N ASN A 19 2.98 2.28 18.53
CA ASN A 19 1.93 2.60 19.50
C ASN A 19 0.54 2.12 19.02
N LEU A 20 0.26 2.25 17.73
CA LEU A 20 -1.00 1.77 17.14
C LEU A 20 -1.11 0.24 17.19
N LEU A 21 0.00 -0.47 16.96
CA LEU A 21 0.06 -1.93 17.06
C LEU A 21 -0.21 -2.46 18.48
N ALA A 22 0.00 -1.65 19.51
CA ALA A 22 -0.30 -1.99 20.89
C ALA A 22 -1.74 -1.63 21.31
N SER A 23 -2.53 -1.05 20.41
CA SER A 23 -3.90 -0.58 20.68
C SER A 23 -4.94 -1.43 19.94
N ASP A 24 -6.21 -1.38 20.38
CA ASP A 24 -7.34 -2.01 19.69
C ASP A 24 -7.82 -1.23 18.44
N ALA A 25 -7.00 -0.33 17.91
CA ALA A 25 -7.34 0.48 16.75
C ALA A 25 -7.53 -0.39 15.49
N GLY A 26 -8.49 -0.05 14.66
CA GLY A 26 -8.69 -0.68 13.34
C GLY A 26 -7.51 -0.41 12.42
N LEU A 27 -6.54 -1.32 12.38
CA LEU A 27 -5.30 -1.22 11.61
C LEU A 27 -5.17 -2.39 10.62
N LEU A 28 -4.82 -2.08 9.38
CA LEU A 28 -4.45 -3.05 8.35
C LEU A 28 -3.05 -2.74 7.82
N LEU A 29 -2.12 -3.65 8.07
CA LEU A 29 -0.75 -3.56 7.58
C LEU A 29 -0.61 -4.32 6.25
N ILE A 30 -0.14 -3.63 5.22
CA ILE A 30 0.10 -4.20 3.89
C ILE A 30 1.60 -4.20 3.59
N ASP A 31 2.18 -5.40 3.57
CA ASP A 31 3.55 -5.62 3.13
C ASP A 31 3.59 -5.79 1.60
N CYS A 32 4.14 -4.80 0.90
CA CYS A 32 4.27 -4.79 -0.55
C CYS A 32 5.57 -5.46 -1.05
N ARG A 33 6.35 -6.11 -0.16
CA ARG A 33 7.56 -6.86 -0.54
C ARG A 33 7.22 -8.20 -1.18
N TYR A 34 8.22 -8.82 -1.79
CA TYR A 34 8.06 -10.16 -2.36
C TYR A 34 7.91 -11.22 -1.25
N PRO A 35 7.26 -12.37 -1.52
CA PRO A 35 7.00 -13.38 -0.49
C PRO A 35 8.24 -13.83 0.27
N TYR A 36 9.37 -14.11 -0.39
CA TYR A 36 10.60 -14.50 0.31
C TYR A 36 11.16 -13.41 1.24
N GLU A 37 10.92 -12.12 0.97
CA GLU A 37 11.29 -11.04 1.89
C GLU A 37 10.38 -11.03 3.13
N TYR A 38 9.10 -11.30 2.93
CA TYR A 38 8.08 -11.35 3.98
C TYR A 38 8.26 -12.58 4.88
N GLU A 39 8.43 -13.76 4.29
CA GLU A 39 8.66 -15.03 4.99
C GLU A 39 9.93 -14.96 5.84
N GLY A 40 10.97 -14.31 5.32
CA GLY A 40 12.21 -14.02 6.05
C GLY A 40 12.14 -12.88 7.07
N GLY A 41 10.95 -12.39 7.39
CA GLY A 41 10.70 -11.42 8.46
C GLY A 41 9.77 -10.29 8.05
N HIS A 42 8.72 -10.05 8.82
CA HIS A 42 7.70 -9.01 8.60
C HIS A 42 7.16 -8.45 9.93
N ILE A 43 6.39 -7.35 9.86
CA ILE A 43 5.72 -6.79 11.05
C ILE A 43 4.57 -7.70 11.44
N LYS A 44 4.43 -8.01 12.74
CA LYS A 44 3.35 -8.87 13.25
C LYS A 44 1.98 -8.40 12.77
N GLY A 45 1.18 -9.34 12.26
CA GLY A 45 -0.16 -9.08 11.73
C GLY A 45 -0.20 -8.43 10.34
N ALA A 46 0.94 -8.20 9.69
CA ALA A 46 0.97 -7.71 8.32
C ALA A 46 0.44 -8.74 7.32
N VAL A 47 -0.19 -8.25 6.25
CA VAL A 47 -0.66 -9.07 5.14
C VAL A 47 0.27 -8.85 3.95
N ASN A 48 0.90 -9.91 3.47
CA ASN A 48 1.68 -9.83 2.23
C ASN A 48 0.75 -9.65 1.01
N ALA A 49 0.98 -8.58 0.26
CA ALA A 49 0.24 -8.27 -0.96
C ALA A 49 1.13 -7.50 -1.97
N PRO A 50 2.06 -8.21 -2.65
CA PRO A 50 2.96 -7.59 -3.63
C PRO A 50 2.27 -7.18 -4.92
N VAL A 51 1.07 -7.71 -5.20
CA VAL A 51 0.34 -7.49 -6.46
C VAL A 51 -1.04 -6.87 -6.26
N TRP A 52 -1.38 -5.92 -7.12
CA TRP A 52 -2.62 -5.13 -7.05
C TRP A 52 -3.90 -5.97 -7.13
N PRO A 53 -4.05 -6.96 -8.03
CA PRO A 53 -5.32 -7.67 -8.14
C PRO A 53 -5.72 -8.45 -6.88
N SER A 54 -4.74 -9.01 -6.15
CA SER A 54 -5.03 -9.70 -4.89
C SER A 54 -5.37 -8.72 -3.77
N LEU A 55 -4.68 -7.58 -3.71
CA LEU A 55 -4.97 -6.52 -2.74
C LEU A 55 -6.33 -5.86 -2.98
N CYS A 56 -6.64 -5.53 -4.23
CA CYS A 56 -7.90 -4.94 -4.64
C CYS A 56 -9.08 -5.81 -4.20
N ARG A 57 -8.98 -7.13 -4.43
CA ARG A 57 -10.00 -8.08 -3.95
C ARG A 57 -10.12 -8.07 -2.43
N LYS A 58 -9.01 -8.07 -1.69
CA LYS A 58 -9.03 -8.05 -0.22
C LYS A 58 -9.71 -6.80 0.35
N LEU A 59 -9.51 -5.64 -0.28
CA LEU A 59 -10.05 -4.37 0.19
C LEU A 59 -11.49 -4.14 -0.31
N PHE A 60 -11.74 -4.31 -1.61
CA PHE A 60 -12.98 -3.81 -2.23
C PHE A 60 -14.03 -4.89 -2.52
N ASP A 61 -13.78 -6.16 -2.18
CA ASP A 61 -14.83 -7.18 -2.20
C ASP A 61 -15.77 -7.00 -0.99
N CYS A 62 -17.09 -7.02 -1.24
CA CYS A 62 -18.15 -6.54 -0.36
C CYS A 62 -18.22 -7.23 1.02
N LYS A 63 -17.54 -8.37 1.17
CA LYS A 63 -17.48 -9.16 2.42
C LYS A 63 -16.52 -8.60 3.47
N TYR A 64 -15.62 -7.68 3.09
CA TYR A 64 -14.50 -7.23 3.94
C TYR A 64 -14.41 -5.72 4.11
N ALA A 65 -15.38 -4.98 3.54
CA ALA A 65 -15.43 -3.53 3.60
C ALA A 65 -15.70 -3.04 5.04
N ARG A 66 -14.63 -2.84 5.82
CA ARG A 66 -14.68 -2.17 7.11
C ARG A 66 -14.55 -0.67 6.89
N VAL A 67 -15.59 0.06 7.28
CA VAL A 67 -15.52 1.51 7.41
C VAL A 67 -14.57 1.85 8.57
N ASP A 68 -13.80 2.92 8.41
CA ASP A 68 -12.91 3.49 9.44
C ASP A 68 -11.73 2.63 9.90
N ILE A 69 -11.03 1.99 8.95
CA ILE A 69 -9.73 1.37 9.22
C ILE A 69 -8.58 2.23 8.68
N LEU A 70 -7.48 2.26 9.41
CA LEU A 70 -6.20 2.79 8.97
C LEU A 70 -5.46 1.71 8.17
N VAL A 71 -5.14 1.99 6.91
CA VAL A 71 -4.33 1.09 6.08
C VAL A 71 -2.93 1.66 5.94
N VAL A 72 -1.92 0.89 6.35
CA VAL A 72 -0.51 1.28 6.26
C VAL A 72 0.22 0.37 5.29
N PHE A 73 0.80 0.95 4.24
CA PHE A 73 1.63 0.25 3.27
C PHE A 73 3.11 0.36 3.65
N TYR A 74 3.87 -0.69 3.41
CA TYR A 74 5.32 -0.63 3.51
C TYR A 74 6.00 -1.58 2.54
N CYS A 75 7.26 -1.31 2.22
CA CYS A 75 8.12 -2.31 1.57
C CYS A 75 9.48 -2.37 2.27
N GLU A 76 10.57 -2.75 1.61
CA GLU A 76 11.89 -2.79 2.29
C GLU A 76 12.29 -1.40 2.79
N PHE A 77 12.22 -0.38 1.93
CA PHE A 77 12.56 1.02 2.27
C PHE A 77 11.39 1.99 2.06
N SER A 78 10.22 1.48 1.68
CA SER A 78 9.03 2.28 1.32
C SER A 78 9.24 3.36 0.24
N SER A 79 10.28 3.24 -0.59
CA SER A 79 10.62 4.27 -1.60
C SER A 79 9.96 4.09 -2.97
N ALA A 80 9.44 2.90 -3.29
CA ALA A 80 8.86 2.62 -4.60
C ALA A 80 7.63 1.71 -4.55
N ARG A 81 7.78 0.48 -4.05
CA ARG A 81 6.70 -0.52 -4.06
C ARG A 81 5.48 -0.11 -3.21
N ALA A 82 5.71 0.49 -2.05
CA ALA A 82 4.64 0.91 -1.15
C ALA A 82 3.90 2.17 -1.64
N PRO A 83 4.57 3.27 -2.07
CA PRO A 83 3.91 4.40 -2.73
C PRO A 83 3.07 3.95 -3.92
N ARG A 84 3.65 3.13 -4.80
CA ARG A 84 2.94 2.56 -5.96
C ARG A 84 1.63 1.87 -5.56
N MET A 85 1.66 1.05 -4.52
CA MET A 85 0.47 0.30 -4.09
C MET A 85 -0.56 1.21 -3.40
N HIS A 86 -0.10 2.16 -2.59
CA HIS A 86 -0.93 3.20 -1.99
C HIS A 86 -1.74 3.94 -3.06
N ASP A 87 -1.08 4.40 -4.13
CA ASP A 87 -1.73 5.20 -5.17
C ASP A 87 -2.71 4.37 -6.00
N LEU A 88 -2.40 3.09 -6.25
CA LEU A 88 -3.36 2.16 -6.88
C LEU A 88 -4.65 2.01 -6.07
N VAL A 89 -4.53 1.86 -4.74
CA VAL A 89 -5.69 1.77 -3.84
C VAL A 89 -6.50 3.07 -3.85
N ARG A 90 -5.84 4.22 -3.69
CA ARG A 90 -6.51 5.53 -3.66
C ARG A 90 -7.21 5.84 -4.98
N ASN A 91 -6.56 5.59 -6.12
CA ASN A 91 -7.12 5.87 -7.44
C ASN A 91 -8.32 4.98 -7.73
N TYR A 92 -8.27 3.71 -7.31
CA TYR A 92 -9.40 2.81 -7.44
C TYR A 92 -10.59 3.25 -6.57
N ASP A 93 -10.34 3.60 -5.30
CA ASP A 93 -11.38 4.09 -4.37
C ASP A 93 -12.06 5.37 -4.91
N ARG A 94 -11.26 6.34 -5.39
CA ARG A 94 -11.77 7.55 -6.04
C ARG A 94 -12.59 7.23 -7.30
N GLY A 95 -12.12 6.30 -8.12
CA GLY A 95 -12.84 5.84 -9.31
C GLY A 95 -14.20 5.22 -8.97
N MET A 96 -14.30 4.46 -7.88
CA MET A 96 -15.59 3.90 -7.42
C MET A 96 -16.52 4.98 -6.85
N ASN A 97 -15.96 6.00 -6.20
CA ASN A 97 -16.70 7.08 -5.54
C ASN A 97 -16.84 8.35 -6.38
N TYR A 98 -16.58 8.31 -7.69
CA TYR A 98 -16.50 9.51 -8.53
C TYR A 98 -17.77 10.39 -8.51
N LYS A 99 -18.96 9.79 -8.44
CA LYS A 99 -20.25 10.51 -8.33
C LYS A 99 -20.52 11.11 -6.95
N HIS A 100 -19.81 10.65 -5.93
CA HIS A 100 -20.03 11.03 -4.52
C HIS A 100 -18.80 11.73 -3.94
N TYR A 101 -18.00 12.38 -4.78
CA TYR A 101 -16.85 13.15 -4.34
C TYR A 101 -17.26 14.14 -3.21
N PRO A 102 -16.52 14.26 -2.10
CA PRO A 102 -15.17 13.75 -1.83
C PRO A 102 -15.11 12.38 -1.10
N LYS A 103 -16.18 11.58 -1.10
CA LYS A 103 -16.26 10.30 -0.36
C LYS A 103 -15.12 9.34 -0.73
N LEU A 104 -14.62 8.62 0.29
CA LEU A 104 -13.67 7.51 0.19
C LEU A 104 -14.17 6.34 1.03
N GLN A 105 -13.92 5.12 0.56
CA GLN A 105 -14.08 3.91 1.36
C GLN A 105 -12.94 3.77 2.38
N TYR A 106 -11.72 4.12 1.96
CA TYR A 106 -10.51 4.10 2.77
C TYR A 106 -9.89 5.51 2.86
N PRO A 107 -10.46 6.40 3.70
CA PRO A 107 -9.94 7.75 3.88
C PRO A 107 -8.55 7.76 4.52
N GLN A 108 -8.26 6.80 5.39
CA GLN A 108 -7.02 6.73 6.17
C GLN A 108 -5.99 5.78 5.54
N LEU A 109 -5.31 6.23 4.47
CA LEU A 109 -4.16 5.53 3.89
C LEU A 109 -2.85 6.18 4.33
N ARG A 110 -1.85 5.38 4.71
CA ARG A 110 -0.51 5.82 5.12
C ARG A 110 0.59 4.94 4.54
N ILE A 111 1.81 5.45 4.47
CA ILE A 111 3.02 4.71 4.11
C ILE A 111 3.99 4.76 5.28
N LEU A 112 4.50 3.60 5.71
CA LEU A 112 5.50 3.52 6.77
C LEU A 112 6.82 4.12 6.30
N GLU A 113 7.27 5.18 6.97
CA GLU A 113 8.52 5.86 6.67
C GLU A 113 9.73 4.94 6.91
N GLY A 114 10.66 4.90 5.95
CA GLY A 114 11.86 4.05 6.02
C GLY A 114 11.60 2.55 5.85
N GLY A 115 10.34 2.14 5.70
CA GLY A 115 9.92 0.77 5.45
C GLY A 115 10.31 -0.23 6.54
N TYR A 116 10.22 -1.50 6.18
CA TYR A 116 10.57 -2.60 7.09
C TYR A 116 12.03 -2.52 7.56
N HIS A 117 12.94 -2.02 6.71
CA HIS A 117 14.34 -1.86 7.06
C HIS A 117 14.56 -1.00 8.30
N LYS A 118 13.93 0.19 8.36
CA LYS A 118 14.02 1.08 9.51
C LYS A 118 13.24 0.49 10.70
N PHE A 119 12.00 0.08 10.45
CA PHE A 119 11.11 -0.43 11.50
C PHE A 119 11.66 -1.65 12.23
N HIS A 120 12.21 -2.63 11.50
CA HIS A 120 12.82 -3.83 12.11
C HIS A 120 13.99 -3.48 13.04
N LYS A 121 14.82 -2.48 12.69
CA LYS A 121 15.95 -2.06 13.52
C LYS A 121 15.50 -1.44 14.84
N GLU A 122 14.46 -0.62 14.79
CA GLU A 122 13.96 0.17 15.93
C GLU A 122 12.93 -0.60 16.78
N HIS A 123 12.15 -1.49 16.16
CA HIS A 123 11.00 -2.17 16.78
C HIS A 123 11.03 -3.69 16.53
N LYS A 124 12.22 -4.31 16.66
CA LYS A 124 12.46 -5.74 16.40
C LYS A 124 11.46 -6.69 17.08
N HIS A 125 11.02 -6.36 18.30
CA HIS A 125 10.06 -7.15 19.09
C HIS A 125 8.64 -7.20 18.50
N LEU A 126 8.32 -6.27 17.58
CA LEU A 126 7.06 -6.23 16.82
C LEU A 126 7.17 -6.93 15.46
N CYS A 127 8.28 -7.59 15.19
CA CYS A 127 8.50 -8.36 13.97
C CYS A 127 8.39 -9.86 14.25
N GLN A 128 8.03 -10.64 13.23
CA GLN A 128 8.02 -12.10 13.25
C GLN A 128 8.55 -12.64 11.93
N SER A 129 8.87 -13.93 11.90
CA SER A 129 9.36 -14.66 10.73
C SER A 129 8.56 -15.96 10.62
N ASP A 130 8.31 -16.38 9.39
CA ASP A 130 7.70 -17.68 9.09
C ASP A 130 8.79 -18.75 8.83
N GLY A 131 10.06 -18.34 8.80
CA GLY A 131 11.23 -19.17 8.49
C GLY A 131 12.14 -19.47 9.69
N ASP A 132 13.36 -19.96 9.41
CA ASP A 132 14.26 -20.62 10.37
C ASP A 132 15.06 -19.72 11.33
N GLY A 133 14.76 -18.41 11.40
CA GLY A 133 15.35 -17.51 12.39
C GLY A 133 15.90 -16.19 11.85
N SER A 134 16.03 -16.02 10.53
CA SER A 134 16.18 -14.67 9.96
C SER A 134 14.87 -13.91 10.10
N ILE A 135 14.94 -12.69 10.65
CA ILE A 135 13.80 -11.77 10.76
C ILE A 135 13.99 -10.52 9.88
N TYR A 136 14.97 -10.55 8.98
CA TYR A 136 15.12 -9.55 7.92
C TYR A 136 15.81 -10.15 6.69
N THR A 137 15.05 -10.29 5.61
CA THR A 137 15.56 -10.72 4.30
C THR A 137 15.55 -9.55 3.31
N LYS A 138 16.74 -9.23 2.76
CA LYS A 138 16.91 -8.18 1.75
C LYS A 138 16.32 -8.60 0.41
N MET A 139 15.77 -7.66 -0.35
CA MET A 139 15.27 -7.97 -1.70
C MET A 139 16.34 -8.62 -2.59
N ARG A 140 17.61 -8.19 -2.49
CA ARG A 140 18.69 -8.71 -3.35
C ARG A 140 19.29 -10.05 -2.90
N SER A 141 18.79 -10.68 -1.83
CA SER A 141 19.34 -11.96 -1.34
C SER A 141 19.03 -13.15 -2.25
N ASN A 142 17.93 -13.10 -3.00
CA ASN A 142 17.50 -14.17 -3.91
C ASN A 142 17.27 -13.63 -5.33
N GLY A 143 18.33 -13.62 -6.15
CA GLY A 143 18.28 -12.99 -7.48
C GLY A 143 17.28 -13.63 -8.45
N LYS A 144 17.09 -14.96 -8.36
CA LYS A 144 16.13 -15.68 -9.23
C LYS A 144 14.69 -15.29 -8.90
N GLU A 145 14.32 -15.34 -7.63
CA GLU A 145 12.97 -14.95 -7.19
C GLU A 145 12.73 -13.46 -7.36
N MET A 146 13.69 -12.61 -7.00
CA MET A 146 13.61 -11.16 -7.21
C MET A 146 13.24 -10.85 -8.66
N THR A 147 13.92 -11.48 -9.63
CA THR A 147 13.70 -11.23 -11.05
C THR A 147 12.30 -11.70 -11.48
N SER A 148 11.87 -12.89 -11.01
CA SER A 148 10.54 -13.42 -11.29
C SER A 148 9.43 -12.49 -10.76
N TRP A 149 9.53 -12.12 -9.48
CA TRP A 149 8.57 -11.24 -8.83
C TRP A 149 8.58 -9.83 -9.38
N TRP A 150 9.74 -9.29 -9.76
CA TRP A 150 9.83 -7.99 -10.42
C TRP A 150 9.03 -7.97 -11.73
N ARG A 151 9.20 -8.98 -12.60
CA ARG A 151 8.43 -9.08 -13.85
C ARG A 151 6.94 -9.18 -13.58
N ARG A 152 6.56 -10.05 -12.64
CA ARG A 152 5.15 -10.23 -12.24
C ARG A 152 4.53 -8.95 -11.70
N CYS A 153 5.21 -8.23 -10.81
CA CYS A 153 4.70 -6.99 -10.24
C CYS A 153 4.62 -5.88 -11.29
N LYS A 154 5.56 -5.81 -12.23
CA LYS A 154 5.52 -4.87 -13.36
C LYS A 154 4.27 -5.08 -14.23
N GLU A 155 3.88 -6.34 -14.42
CA GLU A 155 2.67 -6.70 -15.16
C GLU A 155 1.39 -6.38 -14.38
N MET A 156 1.33 -6.85 -13.12
CA MET A 156 0.11 -6.88 -12.34
C MET A 156 -0.21 -5.56 -11.65
N ASN A 157 0.78 -4.70 -11.40
CA ASN A 157 0.63 -3.42 -10.70
C ASN A 157 0.52 -2.24 -11.66
N ARG A 158 -0.05 -2.48 -12.84
CA ARG A 158 -0.41 -1.41 -13.77
C ARG A 158 -1.61 -0.65 -13.24
N PRO A 159 -1.74 0.66 -13.52
CA PRO A 159 -2.91 1.42 -13.12
C PRO A 159 -4.15 0.77 -13.73
N PRO A 160 -5.19 0.48 -12.93
CA PRO A 160 -6.39 -0.11 -13.48
C PRO A 160 -7.06 0.89 -14.44
N HIS A 161 -7.21 0.52 -15.71
CA HIS A 161 -8.14 1.20 -16.61
C HIS A 161 -9.55 0.75 -16.23
N THR A 162 -10.12 1.33 -15.18
CA THR A 162 -11.50 0.97 -14.78
C THR A 162 -12.49 1.51 -15.82
N LEU A 163 -13.63 0.82 -16.00
CA LEU A 163 -14.73 1.35 -16.81
C LEU A 163 -15.17 2.73 -16.31
N ALA A 164 -15.15 2.96 -15.00
CA ALA A 164 -15.42 4.27 -14.40
C ALA A 164 -14.39 5.34 -14.80
N LEU A 165 -13.10 5.01 -14.89
CA LEU A 165 -12.07 5.93 -15.38
C LEU A 165 -12.20 6.18 -16.89
N ARG A 166 -12.64 5.19 -17.66
CA ARG A 166 -12.99 5.33 -19.08
C ARG A 166 -14.23 6.21 -19.29
N GLU A 167 -15.25 6.07 -18.46
CA GLU A 167 -16.45 6.91 -18.54
C GLU A 167 -16.18 8.32 -18.00
N PHE A 168 -15.38 8.46 -16.95
CA PHE A 168 -14.92 9.75 -16.45
C PHE A 168 -14.05 10.49 -17.47
N SER A 169 -13.12 9.80 -18.15
CA SER A 169 -12.31 10.38 -19.23
C SER A 169 -13.17 10.84 -20.41
N LYS A 170 -14.28 10.16 -20.69
CA LYS A 170 -15.23 10.57 -21.74
C LYS A 170 -16.11 11.75 -21.31
N GLN A 171 -16.59 11.76 -20.06
CA GLN A 171 -17.56 12.75 -19.57
C GLN A 171 -16.93 14.07 -19.16
N SER A 172 -15.67 14.07 -18.70
CA SER A 172 -14.94 15.30 -18.37
C SER A 172 -13.44 15.14 -18.59
N PRO A 173 -12.97 15.24 -19.85
CA PRO A 173 -11.56 15.07 -20.21
C PRO A 173 -10.61 15.98 -19.42
N SER A 174 -10.97 17.25 -19.17
CA SER A 174 -10.11 18.18 -18.41
C SER A 174 -10.06 17.89 -16.90
N ALA A 175 -11.11 17.28 -16.35
CA ALA A 175 -11.13 16.82 -14.96
C ALA A 175 -10.41 15.47 -14.82
N TYR A 176 -10.53 14.61 -15.83
CA TYR A 176 -9.74 13.39 -15.95
C TYR A 176 -8.25 13.70 -16.09
N ASP A 177 -7.85 14.60 -16.98
CA ASP A 177 -6.46 15.02 -17.14
C ASP A 177 -5.92 15.62 -15.84
N ARG A 178 -6.70 16.45 -15.13
CA ARG A 178 -6.33 16.89 -13.77
C ARG A 178 -6.22 15.72 -12.79
N PHE A 179 -7.15 14.76 -12.84
CA PHE A 179 -7.09 13.55 -12.02
C PHE A 179 -5.86 12.69 -12.31
N ILE A 180 -5.46 12.45 -13.56
CA ILE A 180 -4.24 11.65 -13.87
C ILE A 180 -2.94 12.45 -13.73
N THR A 181 -2.96 13.77 -13.85
CA THR A 181 -1.77 14.63 -13.66
C THR A 181 -1.54 15.04 -12.20
N HIS A 182 -2.60 15.09 -11.39
CA HIS A 182 -2.55 15.41 -9.96
C HIS A 182 -2.81 14.18 -9.08
N SER A 183 -3.09 13.00 -9.64
CA SER A 183 -2.89 11.75 -8.91
C SER A 183 -1.38 11.61 -8.68
N PRO A 184 -0.90 11.64 -7.42
CA PRO A 184 0.52 11.61 -7.15
C PRO A 184 1.12 10.32 -7.70
N SER A 185 2.30 10.45 -8.31
CA SER A 185 3.17 9.37 -8.76
C SER A 185 3.85 8.63 -7.61
#